data_AF-A0A956DR77-F1
#
_entry.id   AF-A0A956DR77-F1
#
_cell.length_a   1.000
_cell.length_b   1.000
_cell.length_c   1.000
_cell.angle_alpha   90.00
_cell.angle_beta   90.00
_cell.angle_gamma   90.00
#
_symmetry.space_group_name_H-M   'P 1'
#
loop_
_entity.id
_entity.type
_entity.pdbx_description
1 polymer ?
#
loop_
_entity_poly.entity_id
_entity_poly.type
_entity_poly.pdbx_seq_one_letter_code
_entity_poly.pdbx_strand_id
1 'polypeptide(L)'
;DGDGLAELGVAAQGAYSVYDIDCGPNPRPNGVCSAGPCDPNGGVCPPGVAWSRQTQDISSSVTGSSIFDFEADGKSEVVYADECFVRVYDGTNGEVVFSQYRSSCTWHENPIIADVDGDYRAELVTPSNKACSVGGAGVVCNLLNADGVDPLYNGLRCDTAADCVSGVCDAGLCRCTTTAECCGAMTDAACQAEGHLCVPPEPGTMGSGNTCRAAHPTGVSGIRVYSDANDQWVTSRRLWNQHAYAVTHVLESGTIPATSQWPNNWDQLELNNFRQNVPGDVGSDANGDSTAGAALGVPCDGGSALLTVEICNRGALPIGPGLPVGFYLGTQKICGTATTGPLAVEACETVVCTWDDPPSSAAAAVDVTVIADDGNAVNECKEGNNIGGIFDVFCTPPQ
;
A
#
# COMPACT_ATOMS: atom_id res chain seq x y z
N ASP A 1 2.43 -5.93 -19.11
CA ASP A 1 3.73 -6.18 -18.41
C ASP A 1 4.75 -5.04 -18.63
N GLY A 2 4.26 -3.83 -18.96
CA GLY A 2 5.10 -2.66 -19.23
C GLY A 2 5.61 -2.56 -20.68
N ASP A 3 5.27 -3.47 -21.58
CA ASP A 3 5.77 -3.47 -22.96
C ASP A 3 5.01 -2.54 -23.94
N GLY A 4 3.97 -1.85 -23.44
CA GLY A 4 3.16 -0.89 -24.18
C GLY A 4 1.96 -1.49 -24.93
N LEU A 5 1.67 -2.78 -24.81
CA LEU A 5 0.37 -3.35 -25.17
C LEU A 5 -0.47 -3.68 -23.93
N ALA A 6 -1.77 -3.78 -24.17
CA ALA A 6 -2.72 -4.17 -23.14
C ALA A 6 -2.82 -5.68 -23.04
N GLU A 7 -2.67 -6.20 -21.83
CA GLU A 7 -3.07 -7.56 -21.48
C GLU A 7 -4.57 -7.64 -21.18
N LEU A 8 -5.09 -8.87 -21.14
CA LEU A 8 -6.49 -9.15 -20.80
C LEU A 8 -6.57 -10.07 -19.58
N GLY A 9 -7.11 -9.55 -18.48
CA GLY A 9 -7.47 -10.33 -17.31
C GLY A 9 -8.90 -10.87 -17.38
N VAL A 10 -9.09 -12.17 -17.11
CA VAL A 10 -10.39 -12.85 -17.19
C VAL A 10 -10.63 -13.68 -15.93
N ALA A 11 -11.73 -13.35 -15.25
CA ALA A 11 -12.28 -14.17 -14.18
C ALA A 11 -13.10 -15.33 -14.76
N ALA A 12 -12.92 -16.52 -14.20
CA ALA A 12 -13.71 -17.70 -14.53
C ALA A 12 -14.04 -18.48 -13.25
N GLN A 13 -14.82 -19.56 -13.39
CA GLN A 13 -15.36 -20.33 -12.26
C GLN A 13 -14.31 -20.79 -11.24
N GLY A 14 -13.14 -21.22 -11.73
CA GLY A 14 -12.10 -21.87 -10.93
C GLY A 14 -10.73 -21.22 -11.02
N ALA A 15 -10.59 -20.15 -11.80
CA ALA A 15 -9.32 -19.48 -11.98
C ALA A 15 -9.50 -18.03 -12.46
N TYR A 16 -8.51 -17.20 -12.13
CA TYR A 16 -8.27 -15.93 -12.79
C TYR A 16 -7.07 -16.08 -13.72
N SER A 17 -7.20 -15.66 -14.98
CA SER A 17 -6.15 -15.81 -15.99
C SER A 17 -5.82 -14.50 -16.66
N VAL A 18 -4.54 -14.26 -16.91
CA VAL A 18 -4.07 -13.12 -17.71
C VAL A 18 -3.55 -13.63 -19.05
N TYR A 19 -4.02 -12.96 -20.10
CA TYR A 19 -3.65 -13.23 -21.47
C TYR A 19 -2.73 -12.13 -21.98
N ASP A 20 -1.69 -12.57 -22.66
CA ASP A 20 -0.71 -11.72 -23.32
C ASP A 20 -0.55 -12.21 -24.76
N ILE A 21 -0.57 -11.26 -25.70
CA ILE A 21 -0.40 -11.52 -27.13
C ILE A 21 0.98 -12.14 -27.43
N ASP A 22 2.00 -11.78 -26.66
CA ASP A 22 3.36 -12.29 -26.81
C ASP A 22 3.55 -13.69 -26.20
N CYS A 23 2.57 -14.19 -25.44
CA CYS A 23 2.45 -15.60 -25.09
C CYS A 23 1.80 -16.46 -26.18
N GLY A 24 1.33 -15.85 -27.27
CA GLY A 24 0.72 -16.51 -28.40
C GLY A 24 1.71 -17.27 -29.30
N PRO A 25 1.22 -17.97 -30.34
CA PRO A 25 2.08 -18.70 -31.28
C PRO A 25 2.93 -17.78 -32.18
N ASN A 26 2.60 -16.49 -32.25
CA ASN A 26 3.29 -15.49 -33.07
C ASN A 26 3.58 -14.25 -32.22
N PRO A 27 4.54 -14.31 -31.28
CA PRO A 27 4.94 -13.13 -30.52
C PRO A 27 5.46 -12.05 -31.46
N ARG A 28 5.34 -10.80 -31.04
CA ARG A 28 5.91 -9.65 -31.75
C ARG A 28 7.44 -9.74 -31.79
N PRO A 29 8.10 -9.02 -32.71
CA PRO A 29 9.55 -8.86 -32.67
C PRO A 29 9.98 -8.28 -31.31
N ASN A 30 10.83 -9.03 -30.58
CA ASN A 30 11.27 -8.73 -29.22
C ASN A 30 10.19 -8.80 -28.13
N GLY A 31 8.97 -9.28 -28.44
CA GLY A 31 7.96 -9.59 -27.44
C GLY A 31 8.41 -10.76 -26.57
N VAL A 32 8.21 -10.65 -25.26
CA VAL A 32 8.63 -11.66 -24.29
C VAL A 32 7.41 -12.14 -23.53
N CYS A 33 7.09 -13.42 -23.67
CA CYS A 33 6.06 -14.02 -22.81
C CYS A 33 6.60 -14.15 -21.39
N SER A 34 6.09 -13.31 -20.49
CA SER A 34 6.31 -13.41 -19.04
C SER A 34 5.42 -14.53 -18.47
N ALA A 35 5.82 -15.79 -18.68
CA ALA A 35 5.05 -16.93 -18.24
C ALA A 35 5.12 -17.11 -16.72
N GLY A 36 3.99 -16.95 -16.04
CA GLY A 36 3.82 -17.33 -14.64
C GLY A 36 3.21 -18.72 -14.49
N PRO A 37 2.76 -19.08 -13.28
CA PRO A 37 2.19 -20.40 -13.04
C PRO A 37 0.84 -20.61 -13.73
N CYS A 38 0.45 -21.88 -13.88
CA CYS A 38 -0.76 -22.25 -14.60
C CYS A 38 -1.69 -23.16 -13.80
N ASP A 39 -2.29 -22.60 -12.77
CA ASP A 39 -3.22 -23.33 -11.91
C ASP A 39 -4.62 -23.45 -12.56
N PRO A 40 -5.44 -24.44 -12.18
CA PRO A 40 -5.13 -25.59 -11.32
C PRO A 40 -4.43 -26.74 -12.07
N ASN A 41 -4.23 -26.61 -13.39
CA ASN A 41 -3.72 -27.71 -14.21
C ASN A 41 -2.23 -28.00 -13.97
N GLY A 42 -1.48 -27.01 -13.47
CA GLY A 42 -0.04 -27.05 -13.31
C GLY A 42 0.71 -27.03 -14.65
N GLY A 43 2.01 -26.79 -14.60
CA GLY A 43 2.88 -26.80 -15.78
C GLY A 43 2.79 -25.51 -16.61
N VAL A 44 3.00 -25.64 -17.93
CA VAL A 44 3.07 -24.50 -18.86
C VAL A 44 1.67 -24.11 -19.31
N CYS A 45 1.39 -22.80 -19.30
CA CYS A 45 0.11 -22.30 -19.76
C CYS A 45 -0.14 -22.51 -21.26
N PRO A 46 -1.42 -22.66 -21.67
CA PRO A 46 -1.78 -22.72 -23.08
C PRO A 46 -1.30 -21.47 -23.85
N PRO A 47 -1.06 -21.57 -25.17
CA PRO A 47 -0.66 -20.41 -25.96
C PRO A 47 -1.61 -19.22 -25.78
N GLY A 48 -1.03 -18.06 -25.50
CA GLY A 48 -1.73 -16.79 -25.25
C GLY A 48 -2.05 -16.52 -23.78
N VAL A 49 -1.86 -17.48 -22.87
CA VAL A 49 -2.04 -17.28 -21.43
C VAL A 49 -0.67 -17.04 -20.79
N ALA A 50 -0.48 -15.86 -20.21
CA ALA A 50 0.73 -15.53 -19.46
C ALA A 50 0.78 -16.29 -18.14
N TRP A 51 -0.31 -16.25 -17.38
CA TRP A 51 -0.45 -17.00 -16.13
C TRP A 51 -1.91 -17.23 -15.77
N SER A 52 -2.15 -18.23 -14.92
CA SER A 52 -3.46 -18.57 -14.38
C SER A 52 -3.34 -18.99 -12.92
N ARG A 53 -4.24 -18.48 -12.08
CA ARG A 53 -4.28 -18.76 -10.63
C ARG A 53 -5.61 -19.32 -10.22
N GLN A 54 -5.59 -20.34 -9.39
CA GLN A 54 -6.81 -21.01 -8.93
C GLN A 54 -7.60 -20.09 -7.99
N THR A 55 -8.89 -19.91 -8.26
CA THR A 55 -9.78 -19.05 -7.47
C THR A 55 -11.10 -19.76 -7.22
N GLN A 56 -11.85 -19.31 -6.22
CA GLN A 56 -13.18 -19.85 -5.95
C GLN A 56 -14.26 -18.86 -6.39
N ASP A 57 -14.82 -19.05 -7.59
CA ASP A 57 -16.00 -18.29 -8.08
C ASP A 57 -17.02 -19.26 -8.70
N ILE A 58 -17.42 -20.25 -7.90
CA ILE A 58 -18.31 -21.33 -8.35
C ILE A 58 -19.76 -20.84 -8.44
N SER A 59 -20.12 -19.86 -7.62
CA SER A 59 -21.48 -19.37 -7.45
C SER A 59 -21.95 -18.46 -8.59
N SER A 60 -21.07 -17.72 -9.27
CA SER A 60 -21.48 -16.98 -10.48
C SER A 60 -20.55 -17.08 -11.68
N SER A 61 -19.23 -17.14 -11.47
CA SER A 61 -18.23 -17.14 -12.55
C SER A 61 -18.26 -15.90 -13.45
N VAL A 62 -18.77 -14.77 -12.94
CA VAL A 62 -18.93 -13.51 -13.70
C VAL A 62 -18.47 -12.27 -12.93
N THR A 63 -17.74 -12.44 -11.83
CA THR A 63 -17.24 -11.32 -11.03
C THR A 63 -16.17 -10.51 -11.78
N GLY A 64 -16.04 -9.24 -11.44
CA GLY A 64 -15.11 -8.32 -12.08
C GLY A 64 -13.76 -8.23 -11.36
N SER A 65 -12.77 -7.69 -12.07
CA SER A 65 -11.47 -7.27 -11.54
C SER A 65 -11.21 -5.80 -11.84
N SER A 66 -10.19 -5.26 -11.21
CA SER A 66 -9.59 -3.96 -11.49
C SER A 66 -8.08 -4.10 -11.62
N ILE A 67 -7.46 -3.06 -12.15
CA ILE A 67 -6.02 -3.01 -12.41
C ILE A 67 -5.50 -1.71 -11.79
N PHE A 68 -4.31 -1.75 -11.19
CA PHE A 68 -3.64 -0.56 -10.67
C PHE A 68 -2.15 -0.87 -10.53
N ASP A 69 -1.29 0.09 -10.85
CA ASP A 69 0.16 0.01 -10.61
C ASP A 69 0.40 0.61 -9.23
N PHE A 70 0.58 -0.22 -8.20
CA PHE A 70 0.65 0.25 -6.81
C PHE A 70 1.99 0.92 -6.48
N GLU A 71 3.05 0.52 -7.18
CA GLU A 71 4.45 0.93 -6.97
C GLU A 71 4.97 1.94 -8.01
N ALA A 72 4.20 2.24 -9.04
CA ALA A 72 4.57 3.09 -10.19
C ALA A 72 5.81 2.58 -10.93
N ASP A 73 6.00 1.27 -11.01
CA ASP A 73 7.13 0.67 -11.73
C ASP A 73 6.86 0.50 -13.25
N GLY A 74 5.66 0.87 -13.69
CA GLY A 74 5.19 0.78 -15.07
C GLY A 74 4.55 -0.57 -15.42
N LYS A 75 4.45 -1.49 -14.45
CA LYS A 75 3.66 -2.72 -14.54
C LYS A 75 2.50 -2.59 -13.57
N SER A 76 1.34 -3.07 -14.00
CA SER A 76 0.15 -2.96 -13.16
C SER A 76 -0.22 -4.30 -12.55
N GLU A 77 -0.58 -4.25 -11.29
CA GLU A 77 -1.10 -5.38 -10.55
C GLU A 77 -2.57 -5.60 -10.92
N VAL A 78 -2.99 -6.85 -10.80
CA VAL A 78 -4.37 -7.22 -10.94
C VAL A 78 -5.00 -7.33 -9.57
N VAL A 79 -6.12 -6.65 -9.36
CA VAL A 79 -6.93 -6.81 -8.15
C VAL A 79 -8.17 -7.61 -8.46
N TYR A 80 -8.26 -8.79 -7.87
CA TYR A 80 -9.38 -9.70 -8.07
C TYR A 80 -9.89 -10.27 -6.77
N ALA A 81 -11.21 -10.40 -6.70
CA ALA A 81 -11.91 -10.79 -5.50
C ALA A 81 -12.88 -11.94 -5.82
N ASP A 82 -12.53 -13.15 -5.39
CA ASP A 82 -13.28 -14.40 -5.62
C ASP A 82 -14.45 -14.60 -4.62
N GLU A 83 -14.75 -15.75 -4.02
CA GLU A 83 -15.76 -15.84 -2.96
C GLU A 83 -15.20 -15.59 -1.56
N CYS A 84 -13.88 -15.69 -1.41
CA CYS A 84 -13.20 -15.92 -0.13
C CYS A 84 -12.11 -14.89 0.17
N PHE A 85 -11.44 -14.34 -0.83
CA PHE A 85 -10.35 -13.40 -0.65
C PHE A 85 -10.45 -12.27 -1.66
N VAL A 86 -9.99 -11.09 -1.27
CA VAL A 86 -9.51 -10.09 -2.22
C VAL A 86 -8.00 -10.28 -2.31
N ARG A 87 -7.48 -10.31 -3.53
CA ARG A 87 -6.06 -10.51 -3.81
C ARG A 87 -5.54 -9.45 -4.76
N VAL A 88 -4.30 -9.05 -4.54
CA VAL A 88 -3.49 -8.31 -5.51
C VAL A 88 -2.47 -9.28 -6.07
N TYR A 89 -2.46 -9.42 -7.39
CA TYR A 89 -1.52 -10.27 -8.12
C TYR A 89 -0.53 -9.37 -8.84
N ASP A 90 0.77 -9.71 -8.76
CA ASP A 90 1.78 -9.20 -9.68
C ASP A 90 1.31 -9.48 -11.12
N GLY A 91 1.17 -8.42 -11.92
CA GLY A 91 0.62 -8.53 -13.27
C GLY A 91 1.46 -9.37 -14.23
N THR A 92 2.77 -9.51 -13.96
CA THR A 92 3.71 -10.20 -14.85
C THR A 92 3.81 -11.70 -14.57
N ASN A 93 3.76 -12.10 -13.31
CA ASN A 93 4.05 -13.49 -12.92
C ASN A 93 2.91 -14.13 -12.09
N GLY A 94 1.88 -13.36 -11.74
CA GLY A 94 0.72 -13.84 -10.99
C GLY A 94 1.01 -14.22 -9.55
N GLU A 95 2.16 -13.85 -8.96
CA GLU A 95 2.40 -13.95 -7.52
C GLU A 95 1.36 -13.12 -6.76
N VAL A 96 0.80 -13.67 -5.68
CA VAL A 96 -0.12 -12.92 -4.82
C VAL A 96 0.71 -12.12 -3.82
N VAL A 97 0.71 -10.79 -3.96
CA VAL A 97 1.48 -9.86 -3.11
C VAL A 97 0.64 -9.29 -1.95
N PHE A 98 -0.68 -9.37 -2.04
CA PHE A 98 -1.61 -9.04 -0.96
C PHE A 98 -2.80 -10.00 -0.98
N SER A 99 -3.24 -10.43 0.21
CA SER A 99 -4.48 -11.20 0.36
C SER A 99 -5.17 -10.87 1.67
N GLN A 100 -6.48 -10.64 1.59
CA GLN A 100 -7.33 -10.43 2.75
C GLN A 100 -8.64 -11.20 2.59
N TYR A 101 -9.08 -11.85 3.68
CA TYR A 101 -10.33 -12.61 3.66
C TYR A 101 -11.49 -11.71 3.26
N ARG A 102 -12.50 -12.25 2.60
CA ARG A 102 -13.77 -11.57 2.35
C ARG A 102 -14.87 -12.59 2.12
N SER A 103 -16.08 -12.11 1.92
CA SER A 103 -17.19 -12.99 1.55
C SER A 103 -17.97 -12.37 0.43
N SER A 104 -18.30 -13.16 -0.57
CA SER A 104 -19.30 -12.79 -1.55
C SER A 104 -19.95 -14.02 -2.14
N CYS A 105 -21.17 -13.85 -2.65
CA CYS A 105 -21.73 -14.75 -3.64
C CYS A 105 -21.15 -14.52 -5.05
N THR A 106 -20.23 -13.56 -5.19
CA THR A 106 -19.66 -13.08 -6.46
C THR A 106 -20.74 -12.80 -7.49
N TRP A 107 -21.05 -11.55 -7.80
CA TRP A 107 -21.91 -11.25 -8.94
C TRP A 107 -21.11 -10.53 -10.00
N HIS A 108 -21.20 -9.22 -10.06
CA HIS A 108 -20.54 -8.40 -11.07
C HIS A 108 -19.71 -7.32 -10.39
N GLU A 109 -19.55 -7.38 -9.07
CA GLU A 109 -18.71 -6.44 -8.35
C GLU A 109 -17.25 -6.57 -8.80
N ASN A 110 -16.52 -5.47 -8.69
CA ASN A 110 -15.07 -5.48 -8.74
C ASN A 110 -14.56 -4.61 -7.58
N PRO A 111 -13.37 -4.90 -7.04
CA PRO A 111 -12.66 -3.95 -6.20
C PRO A 111 -12.39 -2.65 -6.98
N ILE A 112 -12.31 -1.53 -6.29
CA ILE A 112 -11.91 -0.25 -6.89
C ILE A 112 -10.68 0.29 -6.19
N ILE A 113 -9.84 1.00 -6.93
CA ILE A 113 -8.65 1.66 -6.42
C ILE A 113 -8.79 3.14 -6.74
N ALA A 114 -8.80 3.97 -5.70
CA ALA A 114 -8.95 5.42 -5.77
C ALA A 114 -8.47 6.06 -4.47
N ASP A 115 -8.13 7.33 -4.54
CA ASP A 115 -7.94 8.18 -3.35
C ASP A 115 -9.31 8.54 -2.76
N VAL A 116 -9.75 7.84 -1.72
CA VAL A 116 -11.09 7.98 -1.14
C VAL A 116 -11.16 8.97 0.00
N ASP A 117 -10.04 9.36 0.60
CA ASP A 117 -10.01 10.29 1.73
C ASP A 117 -9.36 11.65 1.43
N GLY A 118 -8.67 11.78 0.30
CA GLY A 118 -8.08 13.01 -0.22
C GLY A 118 -6.65 13.26 0.21
N ASP A 119 -5.91 12.27 0.68
CA ASP A 119 -4.50 12.37 1.01
C ASP A 119 -3.57 12.11 -0.19
N TYR A 120 -4.15 11.93 -1.38
CA TYR A 120 -3.49 11.62 -2.65
C TYR A 120 -2.86 10.24 -2.70
N ARG A 121 -3.13 9.35 -1.76
CA ARG A 121 -2.68 7.97 -1.80
C ARG A 121 -3.82 7.08 -2.28
N ALA A 122 -3.47 5.93 -2.83
CA ALA A 122 -4.47 5.00 -3.31
C ALA A 122 -5.05 4.20 -2.15
N GLU A 123 -6.35 3.96 -2.15
CA GLU A 123 -6.97 2.94 -1.31
C GLU A 123 -7.63 1.86 -2.14
N LEU A 124 -7.55 0.63 -1.66
CA LEU A 124 -8.27 -0.52 -2.19
C LEU A 124 -9.61 -0.66 -1.47
N VAL A 125 -10.71 -0.43 -2.19
CA VAL A 125 -12.06 -0.60 -1.67
C VAL A 125 -12.68 -1.88 -2.21
N THR A 126 -13.09 -2.77 -1.31
CA THR A 126 -13.78 -4.02 -1.66
C THR A 126 -15.15 -4.13 -0.97
N PRO A 127 -16.21 -4.47 -1.71
CA PRO A 127 -17.47 -4.88 -1.10
C PRO A 127 -17.38 -6.32 -0.58
N SER A 128 -18.26 -6.67 0.36
CA SER A 128 -18.45 -8.02 0.89
C SER A 128 -19.91 -8.26 1.27
N ASN A 129 -20.38 -9.49 1.13
CA ASN A 129 -21.72 -9.92 1.51
C ASN A 129 -21.75 -11.41 1.87
N LYS A 130 -22.83 -11.82 2.55
CA LYS A 130 -23.09 -13.22 2.93
C LYS A 130 -24.31 -13.80 2.21
N ALA A 131 -24.69 -13.23 1.07
CA ALA A 131 -26.01 -13.40 0.45
C ALA A 131 -26.33 -14.86 0.04
N CYS A 132 -25.31 -15.65 -0.32
CA CYS A 132 -25.49 -17.03 -0.77
C CYS A 132 -25.25 -18.09 0.32
N SER A 133 -25.61 -17.75 1.56
CA SER A 133 -25.55 -18.68 2.68
C SER A 133 -26.90 -18.77 3.40
N VAL A 134 -27.38 -20.00 3.58
CA VAL A 134 -28.54 -20.25 4.44
C VAL A 134 -28.06 -20.09 5.88
N GLY A 135 -28.47 -19.01 6.56
CA GLY A 135 -28.06 -18.70 7.93
C GLY A 135 -26.99 -17.60 8.06
N GLY A 136 -26.55 -16.97 6.97
CA GLY A 136 -25.72 -15.77 7.03
C GLY A 136 -24.25 -16.01 7.41
N ALA A 137 -23.71 -17.19 7.10
CA ALA A 137 -22.30 -17.53 7.33
C ALA A 137 -21.36 -17.13 6.15
N GLY A 138 -21.89 -16.83 4.98
CA GLY A 138 -21.13 -16.67 3.74
C GLY A 138 -20.96 -17.99 2.96
N VAL A 139 -20.44 -17.90 1.74
CA VAL A 139 -20.10 -19.09 0.94
C VAL A 139 -18.93 -19.82 1.62
N VAL A 140 -18.95 -21.15 1.62
CA VAL A 140 -17.89 -21.96 2.23
C VAL A 140 -16.62 -21.88 1.38
N CYS A 141 -15.49 -21.57 2.01
CA CYS A 141 -14.18 -21.53 1.37
C CYS A 141 -13.53 -22.91 1.34
N ASN A 142 -13.55 -23.54 0.16
CA ASN A 142 -13.05 -24.89 -0.09
C ASN A 142 -11.58 -24.93 -0.53
N LEU A 143 -11.00 -23.78 -0.89
CA LEU A 143 -9.62 -23.67 -1.35
C LEU A 143 -8.64 -23.25 -0.24
N LEU A 144 -9.03 -23.28 1.03
CA LEU A 144 -8.10 -23.06 2.13
C LEU A 144 -7.11 -24.23 2.23
N ASN A 145 -5.87 -23.95 2.62
CA ASN A 145 -4.91 -25.01 2.93
C ASN A 145 -5.24 -25.68 4.30
N ALA A 146 -4.40 -26.63 4.72
CA ALA A 146 -4.62 -27.38 5.96
C ALA A 146 -4.63 -26.52 7.24
N ASP A 147 -3.99 -25.35 7.20
CA ASP A 147 -3.94 -24.39 8.30
C ASP A 147 -5.10 -23.37 8.26
N GLY A 148 -5.99 -23.47 7.26
CA GLY A 148 -7.13 -22.56 7.11
C GLY A 148 -6.76 -21.19 6.51
N VAL A 149 -5.65 -21.11 5.79
CA VAL A 149 -5.17 -19.87 5.14
C VAL A 149 -5.22 -19.98 3.61
N ASP A 150 -5.11 -18.83 2.95
CA ASP A 150 -5.01 -18.71 1.50
C ASP A 150 -3.74 -19.41 0.98
N PRO A 151 -3.86 -20.47 0.16
CA PRO A 151 -2.70 -21.21 -0.35
C PRO A 151 -1.87 -20.39 -1.34
N LEU A 152 -2.42 -19.34 -1.97
CA LEU A 152 -1.68 -18.58 -2.98
C LEU A 152 -0.80 -17.46 -2.40
N TYR A 153 -1.06 -17.07 -1.16
CA TYR A 153 -0.40 -15.94 -0.52
C TYR A 153 0.60 -16.40 0.53
N ASN A 154 1.90 -16.21 0.32
CA ASN A 154 2.95 -16.73 1.21
C ASN A 154 3.23 -15.87 2.45
N GLY A 155 2.65 -14.68 2.57
CA GLY A 155 2.68 -13.88 3.78
C GLY A 155 2.90 -12.39 3.51
N LEU A 156 2.77 -11.58 4.58
CA LEU A 156 3.04 -10.13 4.52
C LEU A 156 4.46 -9.86 4.02
N ARG A 157 4.56 -8.95 3.05
CA ARG A 157 5.82 -8.52 2.45
C ARG A 157 6.55 -7.54 3.35
N CYS A 158 7.87 -7.48 3.21
CA CYS A 158 8.71 -6.50 3.90
C CYS A 158 9.99 -6.28 3.10
N ASP A 159 10.52 -5.06 3.20
CA ASP A 159 11.86 -4.73 2.73
C ASP A 159 12.84 -4.69 3.90
N THR A 160 12.35 -4.22 5.05
CA THR A 160 13.12 -4.08 6.28
C THR A 160 12.41 -4.74 7.46
N ALA A 161 13.15 -4.92 8.56
CA ALA A 161 12.58 -5.39 9.81
C ALA A 161 11.48 -4.47 10.37
N ALA A 162 11.51 -3.17 10.05
CA ALA A 162 10.55 -2.19 10.57
C ALA A 162 9.15 -2.36 9.98
N ASP A 163 9.04 -2.93 8.78
CA ASP A 163 7.75 -3.19 8.09
C ASP A 163 6.94 -4.30 8.79
N CYS A 164 7.60 -5.09 9.65
CA CYS A 164 7.00 -6.21 10.33
C CYS A 164 6.71 -5.87 11.80
N VAL A 165 5.49 -6.14 12.25
CA VAL A 165 5.14 -6.04 13.69
C VAL A 165 6.06 -6.93 14.55
N SER A 166 6.52 -8.06 14.01
CA SER A 166 7.50 -8.94 14.66
C SER A 166 8.91 -8.35 14.79
N GLY A 167 9.24 -7.32 14.01
CA GLY A 167 10.61 -6.84 13.82
C GLY A 167 11.50 -7.80 13.01
N VAL A 168 10.92 -8.77 12.29
CA VAL A 168 11.70 -9.79 11.56
C VAL A 168 11.25 -9.88 10.11
N CYS A 169 12.10 -9.35 9.23
CA CYS A 169 12.01 -9.55 7.79
C CYS A 169 13.09 -10.54 7.33
N ASP A 170 12.69 -11.63 6.67
CA ASP A 170 13.61 -12.61 6.09
C ASP A 170 13.11 -13.01 4.71
N ALA A 171 13.97 -12.88 3.70
CA ALA A 171 13.68 -13.15 2.29
C ALA A 171 12.40 -12.45 1.78
N GLY A 172 12.19 -11.20 2.18
CA GLY A 172 11.07 -10.37 1.70
C GLY A 172 9.72 -10.67 2.37
N LEU A 173 9.68 -11.48 3.43
CA LEU A 173 8.46 -11.83 4.14
C LEU A 173 8.60 -11.60 5.65
N CYS A 174 7.56 -11.02 6.23
CA CYS A 174 7.44 -10.87 7.67
C CYS A 174 7.31 -12.24 8.33
N ARG A 175 8.29 -12.52 9.20
CA ARG A 175 8.33 -13.76 9.98
C ARG A 175 7.63 -13.57 11.30
N CYS A 176 7.10 -14.66 11.81
CA CYS A 176 6.35 -14.66 13.06
C CYS A 176 6.59 -15.96 13.83
N THR A 177 6.34 -15.88 15.12
CA THR A 177 6.28 -17.00 16.07
C THR A 177 4.87 -17.16 16.62
N THR A 178 4.11 -16.06 16.70
CA THR A 178 2.72 -16.03 17.15
C THR A 178 1.87 -15.17 16.22
N THR A 179 0.55 -15.33 16.25
CA THR A 179 -0.38 -14.58 15.41
C THR A 179 -0.46 -13.11 15.83
N ALA A 180 -0.17 -12.80 17.09
CA ALA A 180 -0.04 -11.43 17.60
C ALA A 180 0.99 -10.59 16.84
N GLU A 181 2.00 -11.22 16.23
CA GLU A 181 3.06 -10.54 15.50
C GLU A 181 2.71 -10.25 14.03
N CYS A 182 1.45 -10.46 13.64
CA CYS A 182 0.98 -10.32 12.26
C CYS A 182 0.03 -9.15 12.01
N CYS A 183 -0.32 -8.38 13.04
CA CYS A 183 -1.19 -7.22 12.89
C CYS A 183 -0.97 -6.18 14.00
N GLY A 184 -1.46 -4.96 13.78
CA GLY A 184 -1.32 -3.85 14.74
C GLY A 184 -2.07 -4.05 16.06
N ALA A 185 -3.04 -4.98 16.14
CA ALA A 185 -3.76 -5.29 17.38
C ALA A 185 -2.92 -6.09 18.40
N MET A 186 -1.76 -6.63 17.99
CA MET A 186 -0.75 -7.25 18.87
C MET A 186 -1.27 -8.33 19.84
N THR A 187 -2.35 -9.02 19.47
CA THR A 187 -2.87 -10.18 20.21
C THR A 187 -3.33 -11.26 19.24
N ASP A 188 -3.11 -12.53 19.57
CA ASP A 188 -3.45 -13.64 18.68
C ASP A 188 -4.93 -13.62 18.26
N ALA A 189 -5.83 -13.40 19.21
CA ALA A 189 -7.27 -13.42 18.95
C ALA A 189 -7.73 -12.24 18.07
N ALA A 190 -7.16 -11.05 18.27
CA ALA A 190 -7.53 -9.89 17.45
C ALA A 190 -6.95 -9.99 16.04
N CYS A 191 -5.67 -10.36 15.91
CA CYS A 191 -5.05 -10.56 14.59
C CYS A 191 -5.73 -11.68 13.80
N GLN A 192 -6.15 -12.76 14.48
CA GLN A 192 -6.95 -13.80 13.83
C GLN A 192 -8.32 -13.29 13.38
N ALA A 193 -8.98 -12.42 14.16
CA ALA A 193 -10.25 -11.80 13.75
C ALA A 193 -10.08 -10.81 12.58
N GLU A 194 -8.91 -10.16 12.48
CA GLU A 194 -8.50 -9.34 11.34
C GLU A 194 -8.09 -10.16 10.11
N GLY A 195 -8.03 -11.50 10.22
CA GLY A 195 -7.74 -12.38 9.09
C GLY A 195 -6.26 -12.73 8.92
N HIS A 196 -5.46 -12.61 9.98
CA HIS A 196 -4.05 -13.00 9.97
C HIS A 196 -3.81 -14.26 10.79
N LEU A 197 -2.89 -15.11 10.35
CA LEU A 197 -2.45 -16.27 11.10
C LEU A 197 -0.96 -16.53 10.90
N CYS A 198 -0.25 -16.80 12.00
CA CYS A 198 1.16 -17.15 11.94
C CYS A 198 1.34 -18.66 11.70
N VAL A 199 1.57 -19.06 10.46
CA VAL A 199 1.75 -20.47 10.06
C VAL A 199 2.84 -20.60 8.99
N PRO A 200 3.35 -21.83 8.73
CA PRO A 200 4.37 -22.03 7.70
C PRO A 200 3.93 -21.48 6.32
N PRO A 201 4.84 -20.89 5.53
CA PRO A 201 4.58 -20.57 4.13
C PRO A 201 4.47 -21.84 3.28
N GLU A 202 3.99 -21.73 2.02
CA GLU A 202 3.95 -22.90 1.14
C GLU A 202 5.37 -23.42 0.82
N PRO A 203 5.53 -24.74 0.58
CA PRO A 203 6.83 -25.33 0.27
C PRO A 203 7.53 -24.64 -0.90
N GLY A 204 8.83 -24.34 -0.73
CA GLY A 204 9.64 -23.64 -1.73
C GLY A 204 9.73 -22.13 -1.52
N THR A 205 8.96 -21.57 -0.57
CA THR A 205 9.14 -20.18 -0.14
C THR A 205 10.51 -19.99 0.50
N MET A 206 11.23 -18.95 0.07
CA MET A 206 12.57 -18.63 0.58
C MET A 206 12.54 -18.19 2.05
N GLY A 207 13.69 -18.23 2.73
CA GLY A 207 13.86 -17.86 4.14
C GLY A 207 13.42 -18.95 5.13
N SER A 208 13.29 -18.59 6.40
CA SER A 208 13.05 -19.53 7.51
C SER A 208 11.92 -19.09 8.44
N GLY A 209 11.28 -20.07 9.08
CA GLY A 209 10.20 -19.83 10.05
C GLY A 209 8.82 -19.60 9.42
N ASN A 210 7.85 -19.34 10.29
CA ASN A 210 6.47 -19.06 9.90
C ASN A 210 6.34 -17.65 9.35
N THR A 211 5.25 -17.40 8.63
CA THR A 211 4.93 -16.14 7.97
C THR A 211 3.52 -15.70 8.33
N CYS A 212 3.23 -14.42 8.22
CA CYS A 212 1.90 -13.87 8.46
C CYS A 212 0.97 -14.08 7.26
N ARG A 213 0.22 -15.17 7.27
CA ARG A 213 -0.66 -15.64 6.17
C ARG A 213 -2.07 -15.08 6.31
N ALA A 214 -2.81 -15.03 5.19
CA ALA A 214 -4.20 -14.58 5.15
C ALA A 214 -5.15 -15.73 5.52
N ALA A 215 -5.77 -15.66 6.70
CA ALA A 215 -6.75 -16.61 7.20
C ALA A 215 -8.18 -16.19 6.86
N HIS A 216 -9.12 -17.14 6.85
CA HIS A 216 -10.55 -16.86 6.68
C HIS A 216 -11.35 -17.20 7.94
N PRO A 217 -11.37 -16.32 8.95
CA PRO A 217 -11.95 -16.65 10.26
C PRO A 217 -13.48 -16.65 10.25
N THR A 218 -14.11 -15.82 9.40
CA THR A 218 -15.56 -15.61 9.40
C THR A 218 -16.02 -14.97 8.11
N GLY A 219 -17.31 -15.17 7.81
CA GLY A 219 -17.96 -14.42 6.75
C GLY A 219 -18.13 -12.95 7.13
N VAL A 220 -18.05 -12.03 6.16
CA VAL A 220 -18.22 -10.57 6.37
C VAL A 220 -19.21 -9.93 5.38
N SER A 221 -19.82 -8.81 5.80
CA SER A 221 -20.69 -7.99 4.97
C SER A 221 -20.30 -6.52 5.13
N GLY A 222 -20.46 -5.72 4.08
CA GLY A 222 -20.19 -4.29 4.08
C GLY A 222 -19.12 -3.91 3.07
N ILE A 223 -18.43 -2.82 3.36
CA ILE A 223 -17.32 -2.29 2.55
C ILE A 223 -16.09 -2.31 3.44
N ARG A 224 -14.96 -2.77 2.90
CA ARG A 224 -13.64 -2.59 3.52
C ARG A 224 -12.77 -1.77 2.61
N VAL A 225 -11.96 -0.95 3.24
CA VAL A 225 -10.99 -0.05 2.62
C VAL A 225 -9.64 -0.46 3.20
N TYR A 226 -8.66 -0.68 2.34
CA TYR A 226 -7.29 -0.96 2.72
C TYR A 226 -6.40 0.15 2.18
N SER A 227 -5.43 0.54 2.98
CA SER A 227 -4.33 1.42 2.62
C SER A 227 -3.02 0.65 2.84
N ASP A 228 -1.92 1.17 2.28
CA ASP A 228 -0.60 0.70 2.66
C ASP A 228 -0.26 1.09 4.10
N ALA A 229 0.39 0.20 4.84
CA ALA A 229 0.73 0.46 6.25
C ALA A 229 1.81 1.54 6.42
N ASN A 230 2.65 1.70 5.39
CA ASN A 230 3.75 2.66 5.34
C ASN A 230 3.47 3.81 4.36
N ASP A 231 2.21 3.95 3.91
CA ASP A 231 1.79 4.98 2.96
C ASP A 231 2.56 4.98 1.62
N GLN A 232 2.96 3.80 1.14
CA GLN A 232 3.81 3.65 -0.05
C GLN A 232 3.03 3.47 -1.36
N TRP A 233 1.73 3.17 -1.32
CA TRP A 233 0.96 3.07 -2.55
C TRP A 233 0.96 4.42 -3.28
N VAL A 234 1.17 4.37 -4.59
CA VAL A 234 1.29 5.58 -5.40
C VAL A 234 -0.03 6.32 -5.45
N THR A 235 0.03 7.55 -5.95
CA THR A 235 -1.17 8.36 -6.03
C THR A 235 -2.22 7.75 -6.93
N SER A 236 -3.47 8.13 -6.68
CA SER A 236 -4.59 7.75 -7.52
C SER A 236 -5.53 8.93 -7.71
N ARG A 237 -6.34 8.88 -8.75
CA ARG A 237 -7.47 9.81 -8.89
C ARG A 237 -8.49 9.55 -7.78
N ARG A 238 -9.23 10.60 -7.41
CA ARG A 238 -10.18 10.55 -6.28
C ARG A 238 -11.53 9.91 -6.58
N LEU A 239 -11.67 9.30 -7.76
CA LEU A 239 -12.97 8.92 -8.28
C LEU A 239 -12.95 7.65 -9.11
N TRP A 240 -14.02 6.89 -8.91
CA TRP A 240 -14.44 5.76 -9.73
C TRP A 240 -15.97 5.80 -9.82
N ASN A 241 -16.51 6.60 -10.75
CA ASN A 241 -17.94 6.95 -10.78
C ASN A 241 -18.85 5.91 -11.48
N GLN A 242 -18.30 4.90 -12.16
CA GLN A 242 -19.11 3.89 -12.87
C GLN A 242 -18.41 2.53 -12.97
N HIS A 243 -19.19 1.47 -13.21
CA HIS A 243 -18.68 0.10 -13.35
C HIS A 243 -17.74 -0.06 -14.56
N ALA A 244 -18.13 0.46 -15.72
CA ALA A 244 -17.31 0.48 -16.93
C ALA A 244 -16.34 1.66 -16.93
N TYR A 245 -15.47 1.73 -15.93
CA TYR A 245 -14.56 2.85 -15.75
C TYR A 245 -13.45 2.88 -16.81
N ALA A 246 -13.21 4.07 -17.34
CA ALA A 246 -12.04 4.44 -18.12
C ALA A 246 -11.71 5.89 -17.78
N VAL A 247 -10.41 6.23 -17.71
CA VAL A 247 -9.91 7.52 -17.20
C VAL A 247 -10.57 8.70 -17.92
N THR A 248 -10.71 8.65 -19.24
CA THR A 248 -11.14 9.81 -20.04
C THR A 248 -12.63 10.15 -19.95
N HIS A 249 -13.48 9.29 -19.39
CA HIS A 249 -14.94 9.51 -19.42
C HIS A 249 -15.45 10.50 -18.35
N VAL A 250 -14.59 10.86 -17.39
CA VAL A 250 -14.91 11.76 -16.28
C VAL A 250 -13.65 12.56 -15.89
N LEU A 251 -13.80 13.87 -15.74
CA LEU A 251 -12.72 14.75 -15.27
C LEU A 251 -12.55 14.63 -13.75
N GLU A 252 -11.40 15.06 -13.22
CA GLU A 252 -11.14 15.03 -11.77
C GLU A 252 -12.16 15.84 -10.95
N SER A 253 -12.77 16.86 -11.55
CA SER A 253 -13.89 17.61 -10.97
C SER A 253 -15.22 16.84 -10.90
N GLY A 254 -15.27 15.59 -11.37
CA GLY A 254 -16.50 14.80 -11.56
C GLY A 254 -17.32 15.21 -12.78
N THR A 255 -16.86 16.19 -13.57
CA THR A 255 -17.57 16.62 -14.79
C THR A 255 -17.44 15.56 -15.89
N ILE A 256 -18.56 15.18 -16.50
CA ILE A 256 -18.56 14.31 -17.68
C ILE A 256 -18.28 15.16 -18.93
N PRO A 257 -17.21 14.88 -19.69
CA PRO A 257 -16.93 15.59 -20.94
C PRO A 257 -18.09 15.45 -21.92
N ALA A 258 -18.37 16.53 -22.67
CA ALA A 258 -19.29 16.44 -23.80
C ALA A 258 -18.74 15.42 -24.82
N THR A 259 -19.61 14.66 -25.49
CA THR A 259 -19.19 13.64 -26.47
C THR A 259 -18.28 14.20 -27.57
N SER A 260 -18.43 15.48 -27.94
CA SER A 260 -17.56 16.15 -28.92
C SER A 260 -16.16 16.52 -28.40
N GLN A 261 -15.94 16.42 -27.09
CA GLN A 261 -14.69 16.72 -26.39
C GLN A 261 -14.10 15.48 -25.69
N TRP A 262 -14.83 14.36 -25.65
CA TRP A 262 -14.37 13.13 -25.02
C TRP A 262 -13.21 12.54 -25.82
N PRO A 263 -12.01 12.39 -25.21
CA PRO A 263 -10.92 11.68 -25.84
C PRO A 263 -11.15 10.17 -25.73
N ASN A 264 -10.96 9.44 -26.83
CA ASN A 264 -10.95 7.98 -26.81
C ASN A 264 -9.84 7.50 -25.87
N ASN A 265 -10.17 6.71 -24.85
CA ASN A 265 -9.22 6.25 -23.84
C ASN A 265 -8.03 5.54 -24.49
N TRP A 266 -8.29 4.59 -25.40
CA TRP A 266 -7.29 3.78 -26.11
C TRP A 266 -6.44 4.54 -27.14
N ASP A 267 -6.76 5.81 -27.44
CA ASP A 267 -5.96 6.63 -28.36
C ASP A 267 -5.04 7.61 -27.59
N GLN A 268 -5.14 7.70 -26.25
CA GLN A 268 -4.28 8.59 -25.48
C GLN A 268 -2.95 7.92 -25.16
N LEU A 269 -1.89 8.71 -25.18
CA LEU A 269 -0.58 8.27 -24.70
C LEU A 269 -0.72 7.85 -23.23
N GLU A 270 -0.11 6.73 -22.85
CA GLU A 270 -0.18 6.11 -21.51
C GLU A 270 -1.57 5.57 -21.09
N LEU A 271 -2.62 5.83 -21.87
CA LEU A 271 -3.94 5.26 -21.63
C LEU A 271 -4.27 4.28 -22.76
N ASN A 272 -4.26 3.00 -22.43
CA ASN A 272 -4.90 1.95 -23.23
C ASN A 272 -5.42 0.87 -22.27
N ASN A 273 -6.16 1.35 -21.27
CA ASN A 273 -6.57 0.57 -20.12
C ASN A 273 -8.09 0.60 -19.94
N PHE A 274 -8.59 -0.27 -19.08
CA PHE A 274 -10.01 -0.37 -18.75
C PHE A 274 -10.16 -0.94 -17.34
N ARG A 275 -11.03 -0.35 -16.50
CA ARG A 275 -11.08 -0.63 -15.06
C ARG A 275 -9.71 -0.50 -14.39
N GLN A 276 -8.97 0.52 -14.82
CA GLN A 276 -7.70 0.92 -14.24
C GLN A 276 -7.77 2.39 -13.88
N ASN A 277 -7.41 2.69 -12.64
CA ASN A 277 -7.14 4.06 -12.24
C ASN A 277 -5.65 4.37 -12.49
N VAL A 278 -5.31 5.65 -12.56
CA VAL A 278 -3.94 6.12 -12.84
C VAL A 278 -3.47 7.03 -11.71
N PRO A 279 -2.14 7.23 -11.57
CA PRO A 279 -1.61 8.34 -10.78
C PRO A 279 -2.36 9.63 -11.07
N GLY A 280 -2.68 10.39 -10.02
CA GLY A 280 -3.40 11.66 -10.14
C GLY A 280 -2.62 12.69 -10.97
N ASP A 281 -3.19 13.88 -11.21
CA ASP A 281 -2.58 14.97 -12.02
C ASP A 281 -1.20 15.49 -11.52
N VAL A 282 -0.70 14.94 -10.42
CA VAL A 282 0.67 15.09 -9.91
C VAL A 282 1.47 13.92 -10.47
N GLY A 283 2.29 14.18 -11.50
CA GLY A 283 2.93 13.16 -12.34
C GLY A 283 3.66 12.03 -11.59
N SER A 284 3.97 10.93 -12.30
CA SER A 284 4.46 9.66 -11.75
C SER A 284 5.67 9.73 -10.82
N ASP A 285 6.48 10.80 -10.90
CA ASP A 285 7.69 11.00 -10.09
C ASP A 285 7.49 12.07 -8.99
N ALA A 286 6.26 12.51 -8.77
CA ALA A 286 5.94 13.43 -7.69
C ALA A 286 6.06 12.69 -6.34
N ASN A 287 6.86 13.20 -5.42
CA ASN A 287 6.99 12.72 -4.04
C ASN A 287 6.78 13.87 -3.06
N GLY A 288 6.55 13.55 -1.79
CA GLY A 288 6.73 14.50 -0.70
C GLY A 288 8.19 14.95 -0.59
N ASP A 289 8.44 16.09 0.05
CA ASP A 289 9.79 16.56 0.35
C ASP A 289 9.78 17.23 1.72
N SER A 290 10.10 16.47 2.76
CA SER A 290 10.07 17.02 4.10
C SER A 290 11.28 17.91 4.31
N THR A 291 11.06 19.08 4.88
CA THR A 291 12.11 20.04 5.19
C THR A 291 11.94 20.47 6.63
N ALA A 292 13.04 20.51 7.37
CA ALA A 292 13.07 21.04 8.71
C ALA A 292 13.54 22.50 8.69
N GLY A 293 12.80 23.37 9.35
CA GLY A 293 13.15 24.76 9.52
C GLY A 293 14.37 24.99 10.43
N ALA A 294 14.69 26.27 10.61
CA ALA A 294 15.68 26.72 11.58
C ALA A 294 15.03 27.60 12.65
N ALA A 295 15.44 27.43 13.91
CA ALA A 295 14.99 28.26 15.02
C ALA A 295 16.18 28.76 15.86
N LEU A 296 15.98 29.87 16.58
CA LEU A 296 16.98 30.49 17.45
C LEU A 296 16.46 30.54 18.88
N GLY A 297 17.15 29.84 19.79
CA GLY A 297 16.73 29.70 21.18
C GLY A 297 15.39 28.98 21.34
N VAL A 298 15.04 28.64 22.58
CA VAL A 298 13.79 27.92 22.89
C VAL A 298 13.17 28.42 24.20
N PRO A 299 11.83 28.41 24.31
CA PRO A 299 11.19 28.63 25.58
C PRO A 299 11.54 27.49 26.55
N CYS A 300 11.74 27.86 27.80
CA CYS A 300 12.07 26.94 28.87
C CYS A 300 10.93 26.86 29.86
N ASP A 301 10.59 25.64 30.27
CA ASP A 301 9.63 25.38 31.34
C ASP A 301 10.30 24.52 32.41
N GLY A 302 10.41 25.06 33.64
CA GLY A 302 10.96 24.32 34.78
C GLY A 302 12.39 23.78 34.62
N GLY A 303 13.18 24.30 33.67
CA GLY A 303 14.53 23.80 33.33
C GLY A 303 14.58 22.86 32.12
N SER A 304 13.42 22.46 31.57
CA SER A 304 13.32 21.72 30.30
C SER A 304 13.20 22.68 29.12
N ALA A 305 13.76 22.29 27.98
CA ALA A 305 13.68 23.03 26.72
C ALA A 305 12.52 22.50 25.87
N LEU A 306 11.65 23.40 25.40
CA LEU A 306 10.62 23.07 24.42
C LEU A 306 11.17 23.34 23.01
N LEU A 307 11.71 22.30 22.39
CA LEU A 307 12.28 22.36 21.05
C LEU A 307 11.14 22.43 20.04
N THR A 308 11.01 23.60 19.40
CA THR A 308 9.93 23.88 18.46
C THR A 308 10.52 24.18 17.08
N VAL A 309 10.05 23.47 16.06
CA VAL A 309 10.52 23.64 14.69
C VAL A 309 9.36 23.43 13.72
N GLU A 310 9.37 24.17 12.62
CA GLU A 310 8.41 24.01 11.54
C GLU A 310 8.92 22.93 10.58
N ILE A 311 8.09 21.93 10.33
CA ILE A 311 8.32 20.89 9.33
C ILE A 311 7.40 21.18 8.16
N CYS A 312 7.98 21.36 6.98
CA CYS A 312 7.26 21.72 5.77
C CYS A 312 7.37 20.63 4.72
N ASN A 313 6.32 20.44 3.96
CA ASN A 313 6.37 19.67 2.73
C ASN A 313 6.62 20.61 1.53
N ARG A 314 7.80 20.50 0.92
CA ARG A 314 8.22 21.25 -0.28
C ARG A 314 8.17 20.38 -1.55
N GLY A 315 7.51 19.22 -1.44
CA GLY A 315 7.41 18.24 -2.50
C GLY A 315 6.26 18.53 -3.44
N ALA A 316 6.03 17.60 -4.34
CA ALA A 316 4.91 17.64 -5.28
C ALA A 316 3.70 16.82 -4.81
N LEU A 317 3.84 15.99 -3.77
CA LEU A 317 2.75 15.24 -3.13
C LEU A 317 2.63 15.59 -1.65
N PRO A 318 1.44 15.43 -1.03
CA PRO A 318 1.30 15.47 0.42
C PRO A 318 2.17 14.42 1.11
N ILE A 319 2.45 14.66 2.39
CA ILE A 319 3.02 13.66 3.29
C ILE A 319 1.93 13.30 4.30
N GLY A 320 1.67 12.01 4.49
CA GLY A 320 0.71 11.52 5.48
C GLY A 320 0.99 12.00 6.92
N PRO A 321 0.01 11.89 7.83
CA PRO A 321 0.24 12.19 9.24
C PRO A 321 1.24 11.21 9.87
N GLY A 322 1.92 11.62 10.94
CA GLY A 322 2.83 10.74 11.67
C GLY A 322 4.26 10.72 11.15
N LEU A 323 4.65 11.67 10.29
CA LEU A 323 6.04 11.81 9.81
C LEU A 323 7.00 11.94 11.01
N PRO A 324 7.95 11.02 11.22
CA PRO A 324 8.84 11.03 12.37
C PRO A 324 9.83 12.20 12.32
N VAL A 325 10.06 12.85 13.47
CA VAL A 325 11.01 13.96 13.61
C VAL A 325 11.94 13.69 14.78
N GLY A 326 13.25 13.66 14.51
CA GLY A 326 14.30 13.42 15.50
C GLY A 326 15.07 14.69 15.85
N PHE A 327 15.39 14.85 17.14
CA PHE A 327 16.22 15.94 17.65
C PHE A 327 17.52 15.37 18.21
N TYR A 328 18.66 15.94 17.82
CA TYR A 328 19.98 15.37 18.05
C TYR A 328 20.99 16.37 18.60
N LEU A 329 21.82 15.92 19.54
CA LEU A 329 23.05 16.59 19.96
C LEU A 329 24.24 15.78 19.44
N GLY A 330 24.89 16.28 18.38
CA GLY A 330 25.84 15.47 17.63
C GLY A 330 25.14 14.23 17.03
N THR A 331 25.55 13.03 17.44
CA THR A 331 24.92 11.77 17.00
C THR A 331 23.91 11.21 18.01
N GLN A 332 23.74 11.84 19.17
CA GLN A 332 22.85 11.34 20.21
C GLN A 332 21.45 11.92 20.00
N LYS A 333 20.46 11.05 19.80
CA LYS A 333 19.04 11.46 19.83
C LYS A 333 18.68 11.90 21.25
N ILE A 334 18.31 13.16 21.42
CA ILE A 334 17.93 13.73 22.72
C ILE A 334 16.43 13.59 22.96
N CYS A 335 15.60 13.69 21.91
CA CYS A 335 14.17 13.43 21.95
C CYS A 335 13.62 13.23 20.51
N GLY A 336 12.35 12.85 20.37
CA GLY A 336 11.68 12.74 19.07
C GLY A 336 10.17 12.95 19.18
N THR A 337 9.54 13.27 18.06
CA THR A 337 8.10 13.49 17.92
C THR A 337 7.64 13.08 16.51
N ALA A 338 6.39 13.33 16.15
CA ALA A 338 5.88 13.15 14.80
C ALA A 338 4.86 14.24 14.45
N THR A 339 4.61 14.48 13.15
CA THR A 339 3.49 15.33 12.71
C THR A 339 2.17 14.72 13.15
N THR A 340 1.20 15.57 13.47
CA THR A 340 -0.13 15.16 13.96
C THR A 340 -1.15 15.12 12.83
N GLY A 341 -0.94 15.89 11.76
CA GLY A 341 -1.80 15.91 10.57
C GLY A 341 -1.01 15.67 9.28
N PRO A 342 -1.72 15.42 8.17
CA PRO A 342 -1.08 15.35 6.86
C PRO A 342 -0.52 16.73 6.47
N LEU A 343 0.67 16.74 5.87
CA LEU A 343 1.29 17.92 5.29
C LEU A 343 0.96 17.99 3.80
N ALA A 344 -0.03 18.80 3.43
CA ALA A 344 -0.26 19.13 2.02
C ALA A 344 0.96 19.79 1.38
N VAL A 345 1.03 19.80 0.05
CA VAL A 345 2.07 20.52 -0.70
C VAL A 345 2.13 21.99 -0.25
N GLU A 346 3.34 22.48 0.06
CA GLU A 346 3.64 23.80 0.62
C GLU A 346 3.12 24.06 2.05
N ALA A 347 2.42 23.10 2.66
CA ALA A 347 1.97 23.21 4.05
C ALA A 347 3.09 22.87 5.03
N CYS A 348 2.96 23.41 6.23
CA CYS A 348 3.87 23.16 7.32
C CYS A 348 3.13 22.88 8.62
N GLU A 349 3.70 22.03 9.46
CA GLU A 349 3.27 21.78 10.83
C GLU A 349 4.39 22.17 11.80
N THR A 350 4.03 22.90 12.85
CA THR A 350 4.96 23.13 13.96
C THR A 350 4.93 21.94 14.89
N VAL A 351 6.05 21.23 14.99
CA VAL A 351 6.22 20.11 15.93
C VAL A 351 6.98 20.56 17.17
N VAL A 352 6.72 19.86 18.28
CA VAL A 352 7.33 20.16 19.57
C VAL A 352 7.92 18.91 20.17
N CYS A 353 9.11 19.05 20.76
CA CYS A 353 9.79 18.01 21.52
C CYS A 353 10.34 18.58 22.83
N THR A 354 10.03 17.94 23.95
CA THR A 354 10.56 18.36 25.25
C THR A 354 11.91 17.70 25.49
N TRP A 355 12.92 18.51 25.77
CA TRP A 355 14.23 18.05 26.22
C TRP A 355 14.41 18.39 27.70
N ASP A 356 14.48 17.36 28.54
CA ASP A 356 14.46 17.49 30.00
C ASP A 356 15.79 17.96 30.63
N ASP A 357 16.91 17.77 29.92
CA ASP A 357 18.26 18.07 30.43
C ASP A 357 19.08 18.97 29.47
N PRO A 358 18.57 20.17 29.13
CA PRO A 358 19.32 21.12 28.31
C PRO A 358 20.41 21.83 29.13
N PRO A 359 21.44 22.42 28.49
CA PRO A 359 22.44 23.21 29.19
C PRO A 359 21.82 24.35 30.00
N SER A 360 22.34 24.62 31.19
CA SER A 360 21.72 25.57 32.13
C SER A 360 22.18 27.02 32.02
N SER A 361 23.06 27.33 31.06
CA SER A 361 23.62 28.68 30.90
C SER A 361 23.98 28.98 29.44
N ALA A 362 23.92 30.26 29.08
CA ALA A 362 24.29 30.72 27.74
C ALA A 362 25.74 30.36 27.34
N ALA A 363 26.66 30.28 28.31
CA ALA A 363 28.06 29.91 28.04
C ALA A 363 28.22 28.43 27.66
N ALA A 364 27.21 27.60 27.95
CA ALA A 364 27.16 26.19 27.63
C ALA A 364 26.08 25.89 26.57
N ALA A 365 25.54 26.93 25.91
CA ALA A 365 24.51 26.75 24.89
C ALA A 365 25.01 25.84 23.76
N VAL A 366 24.10 25.04 23.21
CA VAL A 366 24.40 24.08 22.15
C VAL A 366 23.44 24.23 20.98
N ASP A 367 23.89 23.75 19.83
CA ASP A 367 23.05 23.62 18.65
C ASP A 367 22.47 22.21 18.59
N VAL A 368 21.17 22.13 18.35
CA VAL A 368 20.42 20.89 18.19
C VAL A 368 20.13 20.70 16.70
N THR A 369 20.52 19.54 16.17
CA THR A 369 20.15 19.14 14.80
C THR A 369 18.75 18.55 14.81
N VAL A 370 17.93 18.97 13.85
CA VAL A 370 16.60 18.43 13.62
C VAL A 370 16.64 17.61 12.33
N ILE A 371 16.07 16.42 12.34
CA ILE A 371 15.91 15.59 11.14
C ILE A 371 14.42 15.32 11.00
N ALA A 372 13.79 15.93 9.99
CA ALA A 372 12.48 15.49 9.50
C ALA A 372 12.65 14.16 8.76
N ASP A 373 11.62 13.33 8.76
CA ASP A 373 11.68 11.95 8.28
C ASP A 373 12.79 11.10 8.93
N ASP A 374 12.89 11.20 10.26
CA ASP A 374 13.91 10.48 11.04
C ASP A 374 13.72 8.96 10.92
N GLY A 375 14.64 8.31 10.20
CA GLY A 375 14.57 6.89 9.88
C GLY A 375 14.22 6.59 8.42
N ASN A 376 14.05 7.62 7.59
CA ASN A 376 13.70 7.53 6.17
C ASN A 376 12.39 6.75 5.95
N ALA A 377 11.34 7.16 6.65
CA ALA A 377 10.03 6.51 6.60
C ALA A 377 9.23 6.90 5.35
N VAL A 378 9.56 8.03 4.71
CA VAL A 378 8.86 8.54 3.53
C VAL A 378 9.86 8.68 2.38
N ASN A 379 9.46 8.28 1.17
CA ASN A 379 10.30 8.50 0.00
C ASN A 379 10.29 9.99 -0.39
N GLU A 380 11.42 10.67 -0.24
CA GLU A 380 11.55 12.10 -0.51
C GLU A 380 12.05 12.40 -1.93
N CYS A 381 11.65 13.53 -2.51
CA CYS A 381 12.18 13.93 -3.83
C CYS A 381 13.66 14.37 -3.74
N LYS A 382 14.13 14.82 -2.57
CA LYS A 382 15.52 15.25 -2.36
C LYS A 382 16.03 14.92 -0.96
N GLU A 383 16.63 13.76 -0.82
CA GLU A 383 17.33 13.37 0.41
C GLU A 383 18.33 14.42 0.95
N GLY A 384 18.26 14.65 2.26
CA GLY A 384 19.20 15.50 3.01
C GLY A 384 18.86 16.99 3.10
N ASN A 385 17.74 17.44 2.54
CA ASN A 385 17.16 18.77 2.83
C ASN A 385 16.15 18.75 4.01
N ASN A 386 15.89 17.56 4.55
CA ASN A 386 15.13 17.28 5.77
C ASN A 386 15.89 17.61 7.06
N ILE A 387 17.12 18.14 6.96
CA ILE A 387 17.97 18.51 8.10
C ILE A 387 17.85 20.01 8.42
N GLY A 388 17.41 20.30 9.64
CA GLY A 388 17.27 21.64 10.21
C GLY A 388 18.10 21.82 11.48
N GLY A 389 17.93 22.96 12.14
CA GLY A 389 18.71 23.28 13.33
C GLY A 389 18.03 24.26 14.28
N ILE A 390 18.18 24.01 15.58
CA ILE A 390 17.82 24.95 16.64
C ILE A 390 19.11 25.38 17.31
N PHE A 391 19.46 26.66 17.18
CA PHE A 391 20.75 27.17 17.63
C PHE A 391 20.65 27.85 19.00
N ASP A 392 21.78 27.89 19.72
CA ASP A 392 21.91 28.57 21.02
C ASP A 392 20.90 28.09 22.08
N VAL A 393 20.68 26.78 22.19
CA VAL A 393 19.74 26.17 23.15
C VAL A 393 20.35 26.09 24.55
N PHE A 394 19.69 26.72 25.51
CA PHE A 394 19.96 26.60 26.95
C PHE A 394 18.73 26.99 27.78
N CYS A 395 18.59 26.45 29.00
CA CYS A 395 17.54 26.80 29.95
C CYS A 395 18.07 27.14 31.32
N THR A 396 17.98 28.41 31.71
CA THR A 396 18.35 28.82 33.07
C THR A 396 17.25 28.37 34.04
N PRO A 397 17.56 27.56 35.08
CA PRO A 397 16.57 27.19 36.08
C PRO A 397 16.00 28.45 36.75
N PRO A 398 14.70 28.48 37.11
CA PRO A 398 14.15 29.58 37.90
C PRO A 398 14.93 29.71 39.21
N GLN A 399 15.38 30.93 39.53
CA GLN A 399 16.14 31.24 40.75
C GLN A 399 15.31 31.08 42.03
#